data_AF-A0A209D3B9-F1
#
_entry.id   AF-A0A209D3B9-F1
#
_cell.length_a   1.000
_cell.length_b   1.000
_cell.length_c   1.000
_cell.angle_alpha   90.00
_cell.angle_beta   90.00
_cell.angle_gamma   90.00
#
_symmetry.space_group_name_H-M   'P 1'
#
loop_
_entity.id
_entity.type
_entity.pdbx_description
1 polymer ?
#
loop_
_entity_poly.entity_id
_entity_poly.type
_entity_poly.pdbx_seq_one_letter_code
_entity_poly.pdbx_strand_id
1 'polypeptide(L)'
;MSLASASGGPGAGAGGTGRLKYSKGPWTSASGTAGALRTRAETSRSVLGRGHEGVAAGAAGLGSAAALKSVLTSWEGRLRSVRDECEQLTGDLLTVAKEMGESETTVKSSLKGVQVPAEAGEKR
;
A
#
# COMPACT_ATOMS: atom_id res chain seq x y z
N MET A 1 -6.14 -24.75 38.93
CA MET A 1 -5.69 -24.08 37.69
C MET A 1 -5.05 -25.13 36.78
N SER A 2 -5.74 -25.51 35.71
CA SER A 2 -5.38 -26.61 34.82
C SER A 2 -4.57 -26.08 33.63
N LEU A 3 -3.42 -26.68 33.34
CA LEU A 3 -2.58 -26.39 32.17
C LEU A 3 -2.87 -27.45 31.10
N ALA A 4 -3.36 -27.03 29.94
CA ALA A 4 -3.51 -27.90 28.77
C ALA A 4 -2.42 -27.54 27.74
N SER A 5 -1.48 -28.46 27.54
CA SER A 5 -0.55 -28.47 26.42
C SER A 5 -1.29 -28.83 25.14
N ALA A 6 -1.06 -28.09 24.05
CA ALA A 6 -1.36 -28.53 22.70
C ALA A 6 -0.04 -28.60 21.91
N SER A 7 0.41 -29.83 21.68
CA SER A 7 1.46 -30.19 20.74
C SER A 7 0.99 -29.92 19.30
N GLY A 8 1.72 -29.08 18.56
CA GLY A 8 1.58 -28.92 17.11
C GLY A 8 2.97 -28.76 16.50
N GLY A 9 3.39 -29.72 15.69
CA GLY A 9 4.71 -29.73 15.03
C GLY A 9 4.90 -28.60 14.00
N PRO A 10 6.13 -28.42 13.49
CA PRO A 10 6.42 -27.35 12.54
C PRO A 10 5.85 -27.70 11.17
N GLY A 11 4.62 -27.27 10.92
CA GLY A 11 4.03 -27.26 9.58
C GLY A 11 4.70 -26.17 8.74
N ALA A 12 5.33 -26.58 7.63
CA ALA A 12 5.92 -25.69 6.65
C ALA A 12 4.85 -24.74 6.09
N GLY A 13 4.93 -23.47 6.49
CA GLY A 13 4.09 -22.41 5.95
C GLY A 13 4.51 -22.11 4.52
N ALA A 14 3.63 -22.36 3.55
CA ALA A 14 3.76 -21.87 2.20
C ALA A 14 3.96 -20.35 2.24
N GLY A 15 5.12 -19.89 1.75
CA GLY A 15 5.51 -18.49 1.75
C GLY A 15 4.53 -17.66 0.93
N GLY A 16 3.66 -16.93 1.62
CA GLY A 16 2.89 -15.86 1.00
C GLY A 16 3.85 -14.78 0.47
N THR A 17 3.87 -14.57 -0.84
CA THR A 17 4.63 -13.48 -1.50
C THR A 17 4.00 -12.10 -1.26
N GLY A 18 3.07 -11.99 -0.30
CA GLY A 18 2.62 -10.72 0.24
C GLY A 18 3.77 -10.10 0.99
N ARG A 19 4.47 -9.17 0.33
CA ARG A 19 5.44 -8.24 0.95
C ARG A 19 4.79 -7.73 2.23
N LEU A 20 5.21 -8.25 3.38
CA LEU A 20 4.69 -7.88 4.68
C LEU A 20 4.97 -6.39 4.84
N LYS A 21 3.94 -5.57 4.62
CA LYS A 21 3.97 -4.17 5.04
C LYS A 21 4.06 -4.23 6.55
N TYR A 22 5.25 -4.00 7.07
CA TYR A 22 5.44 -3.66 8.46
C TYR A 22 4.74 -2.32 8.69
N SER A 23 3.42 -2.36 8.91
CA SER A 23 2.62 -1.19 9.25
C SER A 23 2.80 -0.94 10.74
N LYS A 24 3.61 0.07 11.09
CA LYS A 24 3.65 0.55 12.48
C LYS A 24 2.95 1.87 12.72
N GLY A 25 2.48 2.56 11.69
CA GLY A 25 1.69 3.77 11.89
C GLY A 25 0.70 4.10 10.77
N PRO A 26 -0.28 4.98 11.07
CA PRO A 26 -1.34 5.39 10.16
C PRO A 26 -0.83 5.90 8.81
N TRP A 27 0.28 6.65 8.76
CA TRP A 27 0.79 7.24 7.52
C TRP A 27 1.38 6.19 6.58
N THR A 28 2.14 5.24 7.13
CA THR A 28 2.66 4.09 6.37
C THR A 28 1.52 3.21 5.81
N SER A 29 0.46 3.00 6.60
CA SER A 29 -0.72 2.25 6.18
C SER A 29 -1.48 2.97 5.04
N ALA A 30 -1.71 4.27 5.19
CA ALA A 30 -2.40 5.10 4.19
C ALA A 30 -1.62 5.15 2.86
N SER A 31 -0.29 5.35 2.90
CA SER A 31 0.58 5.22 1.73
C SER A 31 0.39 3.87 1.06
N GLY A 32 0.30 2.83 1.89
CA GLY A 32 0.07 1.49 1.42
C GLY A 32 -1.25 1.29 0.66
N THR A 33 -2.32 1.94 1.11
CA THR A 33 -3.62 1.94 0.44
C THR A 33 -3.56 2.75 -0.86
N ALA A 34 -2.93 3.93 -0.85
CA ALA A 34 -2.71 4.74 -2.04
C ALA A 34 -1.98 3.95 -3.14
N GLY A 35 -0.90 3.25 -2.80
CA GLY A 35 -0.17 2.41 -3.76
C GLY A 35 -1.00 1.25 -4.33
N ALA A 36 -1.93 0.69 -3.55
CA ALA A 36 -2.87 -0.33 -4.03
C ALA A 36 -3.92 0.26 -4.98
N LEU A 37 -4.47 1.44 -4.67
CA LEU A 37 -5.40 2.16 -5.54
C LEU A 37 -4.75 2.56 -6.87
N ARG A 38 -3.53 3.10 -6.84
CA ARG A 38 -2.70 3.38 -8.03
C ARG A 38 -2.61 2.15 -8.94
N THR A 39 -2.28 1.00 -8.36
CA THR A 39 -2.10 -0.25 -9.12
C THR A 39 -3.42 -0.73 -9.72
N ARG A 40 -4.52 -0.64 -8.98
CA ARG A 40 -5.86 -0.99 -9.50
C ARG A 40 -6.31 -0.06 -10.60
N ALA A 41 -6.09 1.25 -10.47
CA ALA A 41 -6.43 2.24 -11.50
C ALA A 41 -5.70 1.94 -12.82
N GLU A 42 -4.40 1.62 -12.76
CA GLU A 42 -3.60 1.27 -13.93
C GLU A 42 -4.04 -0.06 -14.57
N THR A 43 -4.37 -1.06 -13.75
CA THR A 43 -4.92 -2.34 -14.25
C THR A 43 -6.25 -2.11 -14.96
N SER A 44 -7.17 -1.37 -14.36
CA SER A 44 -8.46 -1.05 -14.98
C SER A 44 -8.30 -0.28 -16.29
N ARG A 45 -7.38 0.69 -16.34
CA ARG A 45 -7.04 1.44 -17.56
C ARG A 45 -6.58 0.51 -18.68
N SER A 46 -5.66 -0.40 -18.34
CA SER A 46 -5.13 -1.39 -19.28
C SER A 46 -6.21 -2.36 -19.79
N VAL A 47 -7.09 -2.83 -18.90
CA VAL A 47 -8.21 -3.72 -19.27
C VAL A 47 -9.19 -3.00 -20.19
N LEU A 48 -9.52 -1.74 -19.89
CA LEU A 48 -10.43 -0.94 -20.69
C LEU A 48 -9.89 -0.69 -22.10
N GLY A 49 -8.60 -0.36 -22.21
CA GLY A 49 -7.92 -0.17 -23.50
C GLY A 49 -7.95 -1.44 -24.35
N ARG A 50 -7.56 -2.59 -23.78
CA ARG A 50 -7.62 -3.88 -24.48
C ARG A 50 -9.03 -4.26 -24.92
N GLY A 51 -10.03 -4.01 -24.06
CA GLY A 51 -11.43 -4.28 -24.39
C GLY A 51 -11.98 -3.45 -25.56
N HIS A 52 -11.28 -2.38 -25.94
CA HIS A 52 -11.65 -1.52 -27.08
C HIS A 52 -10.83 -1.76 -28.34
N GLU A 53 -9.86 -2.66 -28.31
CA GLU A 53 -9.11 -3.06 -29.50
C GLU A 53 -10.08 -3.62 -30.56
N GLY A 54 -9.98 -3.13 -31.80
CA GLY A 54 -10.82 -3.58 -32.92
C GLY A 54 -12.26 -3.03 -32.94
N VAL A 55 -12.78 -2.45 -31.84
CA VAL A 55 -14.16 -1.93 -31.78
C VAL A 55 -14.42 -0.86 -32.84
N ALA A 56 -13.50 0.07 -33.03
CA ALA A 56 -13.67 1.14 -34.02
C ALA A 56 -13.72 0.63 -35.47
N ALA A 57 -12.97 -0.43 -35.78
CA ALA A 57 -12.97 -1.03 -37.11
C ALA A 57 -14.22 -1.89 -37.33
N GLY A 58 -14.58 -2.72 -36.34
CA GLY A 58 -15.74 -3.62 -36.43
C GLY A 58 -17.09 -2.90 -36.38
N ALA A 59 -17.14 -1.70 -35.82
CA ALA A 59 -18.35 -0.90 -35.70
C ALA A 59 -18.34 0.38 -36.54
N ALA A 60 -17.54 0.41 -37.61
CA ALA A 60 -17.46 1.57 -38.50
C ALA A 60 -18.83 1.95 -39.08
N GLY A 61 -19.17 3.25 -39.04
CA GLY A 61 -20.46 3.78 -39.49
C GLY A 61 -21.57 3.76 -38.42
N LEU A 62 -21.37 3.08 -37.29
CA LEU A 62 -22.32 3.12 -36.17
C LEU A 62 -22.02 4.31 -35.26
N GLY A 63 -23.01 5.17 -34.99
CA GLY A 63 -22.87 6.28 -34.05
C GLY A 63 -22.50 5.83 -32.63
N SER A 64 -22.90 4.62 -32.24
CA SER A 64 -22.52 4.01 -30.96
C SER A 64 -21.02 3.76 -30.83
N ALA A 65 -20.29 3.51 -31.93
CA ALA A 65 -18.85 3.31 -31.92
C ALA A 65 -18.11 4.61 -31.56
N ALA A 66 -18.57 5.74 -32.11
CA ALA A 66 -18.04 7.05 -31.77
C ALA A 66 -18.33 7.42 -30.30
N ALA A 67 -19.53 7.11 -29.82
CA ALA A 67 -19.90 7.30 -28.42
C ALA A 67 -19.01 6.46 -27.49
N LEU A 68 -18.80 5.16 -27.78
CA LEU A 68 -17.91 4.29 -27.00
C LEU A 68 -16.47 4.82 -26.96
N LYS A 69 -15.95 5.31 -28.09
CA LYS A 69 -14.60 5.89 -28.16
C LYS A 69 -14.46 7.13 -27.26
N SER A 70 -15.45 8.01 -27.24
CA SER A 70 -15.46 9.17 -26.35
C SER A 70 -15.47 8.76 -24.88
N VAL A 71 -16.30 7.76 -24.54
CA VAL A 71 -16.38 7.18 -23.19
C VAL A 71 -15.04 6.57 -22.78
N LEU A 72 -14.40 5.79 -23.65
CA LEU A 72 -13.07 5.21 -23.43
C LEU A 72 -12.05 6.31 -23.09
N THR A 73 -11.91 7.32 -23.94
CA THR A 73 -10.95 8.40 -23.74
C THR A 73 -11.18 9.12 -22.41
N SER A 74 -12.44 9.40 -22.06
CA SER A 74 -12.81 10.02 -20.77
C SER A 74 -12.41 9.15 -19.57
N TRP A 75 -12.65 7.84 -19.63
CA TRP A 75 -12.30 6.93 -18.54
C TRP A 75 -10.81 6.70 -18.42
N GLU A 76 -10.07 6.56 -19.53
CA GLU A 76 -8.62 6.44 -19.52
C GLU A 76 -7.95 7.68 -18.91
N GLY A 77 -8.46 8.87 -19.24
CA GLY A 77 -8.01 10.12 -18.63
C GLY A 77 -8.24 10.14 -17.12
N ARG A 78 -9.47 9.84 -16.65
CA ARG A 78 -9.80 9.81 -15.23
C ARG A 78 -9.00 8.77 -14.44
N LEU A 79 -8.82 7.56 -14.99
CA LEU A 79 -8.03 6.51 -14.35
C LEU A 79 -6.54 6.87 -14.26
N ARG A 80 -6.01 7.56 -15.27
CA ARG A 80 -4.64 8.11 -15.23
C ARG A 80 -4.50 9.16 -14.13
N SER A 81 -5.42 10.12 -14.04
CA SER A 81 -5.39 11.13 -12.97
C SER A 81 -5.44 10.50 -11.58
N VAL A 82 -6.32 9.51 -11.35
CA VAL A 82 -6.39 8.78 -10.07
C VAL A 82 -5.09 8.02 -9.78
N ARG A 83 -4.49 7.37 -10.79
CA ARG A 83 -3.19 6.71 -10.67
C ARG A 83 -2.12 7.70 -10.22
N ASP A 84 -2.00 8.82 -10.92
CA ASP A 84 -0.94 9.80 -10.68
C ASP A 84 -1.09 10.46 -9.31
N GLU A 85 -2.32 10.80 -8.90
CA GLU A 85 -2.61 11.30 -7.55
C GLU A 85 -2.26 10.26 -6.47
N CYS A 86 -2.63 9.00 -6.65
CA CYS A 86 -2.29 7.94 -5.71
C CYS A 86 -0.77 7.65 -5.66
N GLU A 87 -0.05 7.83 -6.77
CA GLU A 87 1.41 7.73 -6.82
C GLU A 87 2.05 8.85 -5.99
N GLN A 88 1.59 10.09 -6.16
CA GLN A 88 2.05 11.22 -5.34
C GLN A 88 1.74 11.01 -3.86
N LEU A 89 0.49 10.68 -3.51
CA LEU A 89 0.07 10.42 -2.13
C LEU A 89 0.88 9.30 -1.47
N THR A 90 1.26 8.27 -2.23
CA THR A 90 2.13 7.20 -1.71
C THR A 90 3.45 7.78 -1.19
N GLY A 91 4.09 8.69 -1.95
CA GLY A 91 5.34 9.33 -1.58
C GLY A 91 5.18 10.35 -0.44
N ASP A 92 4.16 11.19 -0.51
CA ASP A 92 3.88 12.22 0.50
C ASP A 92 3.63 11.57 1.87
N LEU A 93 2.80 10.53 1.92
CA LEU A 93 2.47 9.82 3.16
C LEU A 93 3.67 9.07 3.76
N LEU A 94 4.60 8.57 2.93
CA LEU A 94 5.86 7.99 3.44
C LEU A 94 6.80 9.05 3.99
N THR A 95 6.80 10.24 3.40
CA THR A 95 7.56 11.38 3.91
C THR A 95 7.05 11.80 5.28
N VAL A 96 5.72 11.95 5.44
CA VAL A 96 5.10 12.22 6.75
C VAL A 96 5.40 11.10 7.76
N ALA A 97 5.30 9.84 7.36
CA ALA A 97 5.64 8.70 8.23
C ALA A 97 7.09 8.76 8.74
N LYS A 98 8.02 9.22 7.90
CA LYS A 98 9.43 9.42 8.27
C LYS A 98 9.60 10.60 9.22
N GLU A 99 8.99 11.75 8.92
CA GLU A 99 9.09 12.98 9.72
C GLU A 99 8.44 12.84 11.11
N MET A 100 7.32 12.13 11.18
CA MET A 100 6.59 11.86 12.43
C MET A 100 7.15 10.68 13.23
N GLY A 101 8.25 10.09 12.77
CA GLY A 101 8.95 9.03 13.49
C GLY A 101 8.23 7.68 13.53
N GLU A 102 7.26 7.40 12.64
CA GLU A 102 6.68 6.05 12.51
C GLU A 102 7.74 4.99 12.12
N SER A 103 8.88 5.47 11.61
CA SER A 103 10.05 4.70 11.22
C SER A 103 11.14 4.63 12.30
N GLU A 104 10.94 5.22 13.49
CA GLU A 104 11.98 5.34 14.54
C GLU A 104 12.31 4.00 15.22
N THR A 105 13.06 3.17 14.51
CA THR A 105 13.95 2.18 15.09
C THR A 105 15.23 2.84 15.64
N THR A 106 15.61 4.02 15.10
CA THR A 106 16.84 4.74 15.44
C THR A 106 16.83 5.30 16.87
N VAL A 107 15.75 5.95 17.32
CA VAL A 107 15.66 6.49 18.69
C VAL A 107 15.59 5.36 19.73
N LYS A 108 14.85 4.28 19.42
CA LYS A 108 14.77 3.11 20.29
C LYS A 108 16.12 2.39 20.46
N SER A 109 16.97 2.39 19.43
CA SER A 109 18.34 1.84 19.51
C SER A 109 19.24 2.72 20.38
N SER A 110 19.15 4.05 20.25
CA SER A 110 19.96 4.98 21.06
C SER A 110 19.54 4.99 22.54
N LEU A 111 18.25 4.84 22.84
CA LEU A 111 17.75 4.78 24.22
C LEU A 111 18.06 3.45 24.92
N LYS A 112 18.23 2.35 24.19
CA LYS A 112 18.67 1.06 24.77
C LYS A 112 20.10 1.09 25.33
N GLY A 113 20.91 2.08 24.94
CA GLY A 113 22.28 2.26 25.44
C GLY A 113 22.40 3.09 26.72
N VAL A 114 21.32 3.75 27.19
CA VAL A 114 21.36 4.58 28.39
C VAL A 114 21.00 3.73 29.61
N GLN A 115 22.02 3.31 30.37
CA GLN A 115 21.80 2.83 31.74
C GLN A 115 21.61 4.02 32.67
N VAL A 116 20.42 4.11 33.28
CA VAL A 116 20.17 5.06 34.38
C VAL A 116 20.89 4.51 35.63
N PRO A 117 21.80 5.27 36.26
CA PRO A 117 22.39 4.86 37.53
C PRO A 117 21.26 4.71 38.55
N ALA A 118 21.15 3.53 39.17
CA ALA A 118 20.31 3.37 40.35
C ALA A 118 20.92 4.22 41.46
N GLU A 119 20.17 5.22 41.93
CA GLU A 119 20.43 5.97 43.16
C GLU A 119 20.87 4.98 44.24
N ALA A 120 22.13 5.11 44.66
CA ALA A 120 22.72 4.28 45.69
C ALA A 120 21.95 4.52 46.99
N GLY A 121 21.39 3.45 47.54
CA GLY A 121 20.50 3.51 48.68
C GLY A 121 21.07 4.30 49.85
N GLU A 122 20.31 5.30 50.30
CA GLU A 122 20.46 5.87 51.62
C GLU A 122 19.90 4.86 52.63
N LYS A 123 20.80 4.08 53.23
CA LYS A 123 20.55 3.42 54.51
C LYS A 123 20.97 4.40 55.61
N ARG A 124 20.02 5.09 56.23
CA ARG A 124 20.04 5.29 57.69
C ARG A 124 18.68 5.69 58.24
#